data_AF-A0A0F2J6F4-F1
#
_entry.id   AF-A0A0F2J6F4-F1
#
_cell.length_a   1.000
_cell.length_b   1.000
_cell.length_c   1.000
_cell.angle_alpha   90.00
_cell.angle_beta   90.00
_cell.angle_gamma   90.00
#
_symmetry.space_group_name_H-M   'P 1'
#
loop_
_entity.id
_entity.type
_entity.pdbx_description
1 polymer ?
#
loop_
_entity_poly.entity_id
_entity_poly.type
_entity_poly.pdbx_seq_one_letter_code
_entity_poly.pdbx_strand_id
1 'polypeptide(L)' 'MVCPFGAIAPLNEAKKASKCDLCKDEKIPPCVASCSRQALFYGTPEEYEMKVAGD' A
#
# COMPACT_ATOMS: atom_id res chain seq x y z
N MET A 1 6.58 15.26 13.11
CA MET A 1 6.01 14.07 12.44
C MET A 1 6.74 12.84 13.01
N VAL A 2 6.02 11.77 13.44
CA VAL A 2 6.61 10.64 14.22
C VAL A 2 6.85 9.36 13.39
N CYS A 3 6.29 9.26 12.18
CA CYS A 3 6.44 8.07 11.35
C CYS A 3 7.93 7.88 10.96
N PRO A 4 8.58 6.76 11.33
CA PRO A 4 10.00 6.55 11.06
C PRO A 4 10.30 6.35 9.57
N PHE A 5 9.29 6.02 8.76
CA PHE A 5 9.42 5.76 7.33
C PHE A 5 9.04 6.95 6.44
N GLY A 6 8.61 8.07 7.03
CA GLY A 6 8.24 9.26 6.26
C GLY A 6 6.99 9.11 5.38
N ALA A 7 6.13 8.12 5.64
CA ALA A 7 4.97 7.80 4.78
C ALA A 7 3.77 8.77 4.89
N ILE A 8 3.87 9.82 5.72
CA ILE A 8 2.78 10.78 5.98
C ILE A 8 3.13 12.11 5.31
N ALA A 9 2.24 12.60 4.45
CA ALA A 9 2.38 13.91 3.81
C ALA A 9 1.37 14.92 4.40
N PRO A 10 1.75 16.19 4.59
CA PRO A 10 0.80 17.22 4.95
C PRO A 10 -0.07 17.60 3.75
N LEU A 11 -1.39 17.68 3.96
CA LEU A 11 -2.36 18.25 3.02
C LEU A 11 -2.77 19.63 3.54
N ASN A 12 -1.95 20.63 3.21
CA ASN A 12 -1.99 21.96 3.81
C ASN A 12 -3.34 22.67 3.62
N GLU A 13 -3.95 22.56 2.44
CA GLU A 13 -5.24 23.18 2.10
C GLU A 13 -6.37 22.70 3.02
N ALA A 14 -6.38 21.40 3.33
CA ALA A 14 -7.37 20.79 4.21
C ALA A 14 -6.97 20.83 5.69
N LYS A 15 -5.78 21.35 6.02
CA LYS A 15 -5.15 21.26 7.36
C LYS A 15 -5.17 19.82 7.91
N LYS A 16 -4.91 18.84 7.06
CA LYS A 16 -4.94 17.40 7.40
C LYS A 16 -3.62 16.73 7.03
N ALA A 17 -3.43 15.51 7.51
CA ALA A 17 -2.38 14.62 7.06
C ALA A 17 -2.96 13.60 6.07
N SER A 18 -2.18 13.23 5.06
CA SER A 18 -2.52 12.23 4.04
C SER A 18 -1.49 11.11 4.04
N LYS A 19 -1.95 9.89 3.76
CA LYS A 19 -1.12 8.70 3.53
C LYS A 19 -1.94 7.68 2.73
N CYS A 20 -1.28 6.63 2.24
CA CYS A 20 -1.97 5.45 1.69
C CYS A 20 -2.98 4.90 2.71
N ASP A 21 -4.20 4.62 2.25
CA ASP A 21 -5.30 4.07 3.04
C ASP A 21 -5.61 2.61 2.70
N LEU A 22 -4.80 1.99 1.83
CA LEU A 22 -4.96 0.66 1.28
C LEU A 22 -6.19 0.49 0.37
N CYS A 23 -6.78 1.59 -0.12
CA CYS A 23 -7.92 1.59 -1.04
C CYS A 23 -9.07 0.71 -0.52
N LYS A 24 -9.57 1.01 0.68
CA LYS A 24 -10.53 0.17 1.44
C LYS A 24 -11.80 -0.21 0.68
N ASP A 25 -12.20 0.60 -0.29
CA ASP A 25 -13.41 0.41 -1.08
C ASP A 25 -13.19 -0.47 -2.32
N GLU A 26 -11.93 -0.80 -2.63
CA GLU A 26 -11.53 -1.55 -3.81
C GLU A 26 -11.18 -3.00 -3.46
N LYS A 27 -11.59 -3.95 -4.31
CA LYS A 27 -11.20 -5.36 -4.15
C LYS A 27 -9.71 -5.59 -4.37
N ILE A 28 -9.13 -4.84 -5.31
CA ILE A 28 -7.70 -4.87 -5.64
C ILE A 28 -7.22 -3.42 -5.69
N PRO A 29 -6.17 -3.05 -4.93
CA PRO A 29 -5.64 -1.69 -4.98
C PRO A 29 -5.21 -1.30 -6.40
N PRO A 30 -5.54 -0.09 -6.88
CA PRO A 30 -5.20 0.34 -8.24
C PRO A 30 -3.71 0.28 -8.56
N CYS A 31 -2.84 0.53 -7.57
CA CYS A 31 -1.39 0.40 -7.74
C CYS A 31 -0.97 -1.04 -8.06
N VAL A 32 -1.64 -2.04 -7.47
CA VAL A 32 -1.41 -3.47 -7.71
C VAL A 32 -1.96 -3.85 -9.08
N ALA A 33 -3.21 -3.48 -9.37
CA ALA A 33 -3.85 -3.77 -10.65
C ALA A 33 -3.12 -3.16 -11.86
N SER A 34 -2.53 -1.97 -11.68
CA SER A 34 -1.79 -1.26 -12.74
C SER A 34 -0.37 -1.80 -12.97
N CYS A 35 0.16 -2.65 -12.08
CA CYS A 35 1.55 -3.11 -12.17
C CYS A 35 1.73 -4.14 -13.29
N SER A 36 2.13 -3.69 -14.48
CA SER A 36 2.32 -4.56 -15.66
C SER A 36 3.41 -5.62 -15.49
N ARG A 37 4.39 -5.37 -14.62
CA ARG A 37 5.50 -6.32 -14.33
C ARG A 37 5.16 -7.30 -13.22
N GLN A 38 3.96 -7.21 -12.64
CA GLN A 38 3.51 -8.08 -11.55
C GLN A 38 4.44 -8.08 -10.32
N ALA A 39 5.14 -6.96 -10.09
CA ALA A 39 6.03 -6.78 -8.95
C ALA A 39 5.28 -6.59 -7.62
N LEU A 40 4.01 -6.21 -7.69
CA LEU A 40 3.16 -6.00 -6.53
C LEU A 40 2.17 -7.16 -6.38
N PHE A 41 1.98 -7.61 -5.15
CA PHE A 41 1.00 -8.62 -4.77
C PHE A 41 0.09 -8.04 -3.68
N TYR A 42 -1.20 -8.37 -3.74
CA TYR A 42 -2.18 -8.04 -2.72
C TYR A 42 -2.80 -9.33 -2.21
N GLY A 43 -2.72 -9.53 -0.91
CA GLY A 43 -3.17 -10.74 -0.22
C GLY A 43 -2.95 -10.60 1.28
N THR A 44 -3.21 -11.66 2.03
CA THR A 44 -2.93 -11.71 3.47
C THR A 44 -1.43 -11.83 3.73
N PRO A 45 -0.97 -11.51 4.96
CA PRO A 45 0.42 -11.77 5.36
C PRO A 45 0.82 -13.24 5.13
N GLU A 46 -0.05 -14.20 5.44
CA GLU A 46 0.22 -15.63 5.26
C GLU A 46 0.41 -15.98 3.78
N GLU A 47 -0.44 -15.44 2.90
CA GLU A 47 -0.31 -15.63 1.45
C GLU A 47 1.00 -15.03 0.90
N TYR A 48 1.43 -13.88 1.45
CA TYR A 48 2.70 -13.25 1.10
C TYR A 48 3.90 -14.10 1.54
N GLU A 49 3.92 -14.58 2.79
CA GLU A 49 5.00 -15.44 3.30
C GLU A 49 5.10 -16.74 2.49
N MET A 50 3.97 -17.37 2.16
CA MET A 50 3.96 -18.57 1.29
C MET A 50 4.54 -18.29 -0.10
N LYS A 51 4.26 -17.10 -0.65
CA LYS A 51 4.76 -16.70 -1.97
C LYS A 51 6.26 -16.44 -1.96
N VAL A 52 6.78 -15.77 -0.93
CA VAL A 52 8.20 -15.41 -0.83
C VAL A 52 9.06 -16.59 -0.38
N ALA A 53 8.55 -17.48 0.48
CA ALA A 53 9.30 -18.68 0.91
C ALA A 53 9.50 -19.73 -0.20
N GLY A 54 8.76 -19.60 -1.31
CA GLY A 54 8.88 -20.47 -2.49
C GLY A 54 9.83 -19.94 -3.59
N ASP A 55 10.35 -18.73 -3.44
CA ASP A 55 11.35 -18.08 -4.31
C ASP A 55 12.78 -18.30 -3.78
#